data_AF-A0A8C2J6N5-F1
#
_entry.id   AF-A0A8C2J6N5-F1
#
_cell.length_a   1.000
_cell.length_b   1.000
_cell.length_c   1.000
_cell.angle_alpha   90.00
_cell.angle_beta   90.00
_cell.angle_gamma   90.00
#
_symmetry.space_group_name_H-M   'P 1'
#
loop_
_entity.id
_entity.type
_entity.pdbx_description
1 polymer ?
#
loop_
_entity_poly.entity_id
_entity_poly.type
_entity_poly.pdbx_seq_one_letter_code
_entity_poly.pdbx_strand_id
1 'polypeptide(L)'
;MKFMGDYPMKGQTEQEVVSTILRVRSSSNSLSGEYGLMRDEAYCQVLKQNSGNTSSKTESCQRGWRLLYILTAYYKCSEALKPYLLKYLHDVCASPGVHFQGIAKACEQNLRKTFQYGGRAEHPNGMELKAMLAGRSSKRQLFLLPGGIERHIKIETCSVALEAIEELCYEIGLHKLEALDEYAICVVTNRGQNICPLKKREYILDVSTEAEHVNSNYSLWFRRVIWTQPLNFDNELGVTMHYNQVFPDYLKGLFNVVPQGKASEQQLQQVSKLAALQHRAKDLIYLPTFHEVQEYIPTQLFGLQRHQQWLNMVTQNMQQVQALTPHQAKAQFLGEVLT
;
A
#
# COMPACT_ATOMS: atom_id res chain seq x y z
N MET A 1 29.74 18.03 5.03
CA MET A 1 30.66 18.22 6.19
C MET A 1 29.96 18.08 7.54
N LYS A 2 29.05 18.97 7.96
CA LYS A 2 28.32 18.86 9.26
C LYS A 2 27.68 17.48 9.48
N PHE A 3 26.88 17.03 8.51
CA PHE A 3 26.23 15.71 8.54
C PHE A 3 27.20 14.53 8.65
N MET A 4 28.39 14.67 8.07
CA MET A 4 29.45 13.66 8.06
C MET A 4 30.31 13.68 9.33
N GLY A 5 30.11 14.66 10.22
CA GLY A 5 30.91 14.82 11.44
C GLY A 5 32.25 15.54 11.24
N ASP A 6 32.53 16.00 10.02
CA ASP A 6 33.78 16.72 9.68
C ASP A 6 33.73 18.21 10.06
N TYR A 7 32.56 18.70 10.50
CA TYR A 7 32.40 20.08 10.96
C TYR A 7 31.38 20.14 12.12
N PRO A 8 31.57 21.01 13.14
CA PRO A 8 30.67 21.10 14.29
C PRO A 8 29.21 21.44 13.91
N MET A 9 28.25 20.73 14.51
CA MET A 9 26.80 20.91 14.26
C MET A 9 26.23 22.21 14.86
N LYS A 10 26.91 22.85 15.82
CA LYS A 10 26.50 24.11 16.48
C LYS A 10 25.02 24.14 16.90
N GLY A 11 24.54 23.07 17.53
CA GLY A 11 23.16 22.96 18.03
C GLY A 11 22.12 22.51 16.99
N GLN A 12 22.50 22.36 15.72
CA GLN A 12 21.58 21.83 14.70
C GLN A 12 21.38 20.32 14.84
N THR A 13 20.17 19.85 14.56
CA THR A 13 19.87 18.42 14.48
C THR A 13 20.24 17.83 13.11
N GLU A 14 20.43 16.51 13.05
CA GLU A 14 20.67 15.82 11.77
C GLU A 14 19.51 16.04 10.78
N GLN A 15 18.28 16.07 11.28
CA GLN A 15 17.08 16.30 10.47
C GLN A 15 17.06 17.71 9.88
N GLU A 16 17.46 18.73 10.63
CA GLU A 16 17.57 20.11 10.12
C GLU A 16 18.65 20.23 9.04
N VAL A 17 19.79 19.55 9.23
CA VAL A 17 20.87 19.54 8.25
C VAL A 17 20.42 18.85 6.96
N VAL A 18 19.82 17.67 7.05
CA VAL A 18 19.28 16.94 5.87
C VAL A 18 18.18 17.76 5.20
N SER A 19 17.25 18.33 5.96
CA SER A 19 16.18 19.18 5.41
C SER A 19 16.72 20.42 4.73
N THR A 20 17.84 20.97 5.19
CA THR A 20 18.50 22.11 4.55
C THR A 20 19.14 21.69 3.22
N ILE A 21 19.77 20.51 3.17
CA ILE A 21 20.32 19.93 1.93
C ILE A 21 19.18 19.62 0.94
N LEU A 22 18.04 19.13 1.43
CA LEU A 22 16.85 18.84 0.63
C LEU A 22 15.96 20.06 0.31
N ARG A 23 16.30 21.25 0.83
CA ARG A 23 15.53 22.48 0.58
C ARG A 23 15.65 22.99 -0.87
N VAL A 24 16.51 22.39 -1.69
CA VAL A 24 16.64 22.67 -3.14
C VAL A 24 15.32 22.38 -3.92
N ARG A 25 14.28 21.87 -3.25
CA ARG A 25 12.94 21.59 -3.80
C ARG A 25 11.93 22.75 -3.71
N SER A 26 11.99 23.65 -2.72
CA SER A 26 10.81 24.44 -2.28
C SER A 26 10.45 25.68 -3.12
N SER A 27 10.83 25.77 -4.39
CA SER A 27 10.47 26.91 -5.26
C SER A 27 9.99 26.42 -6.63
N SER A 28 9.01 25.52 -6.64
CA SER A 28 8.38 24.94 -7.85
C SER A 28 7.65 25.96 -8.75
N ASN A 29 7.80 27.26 -8.52
CA ASN A 29 7.31 28.34 -9.40
C ASN A 29 8.44 29.16 -10.07
N SER A 30 9.71 28.81 -9.92
CA SER A 30 10.77 29.47 -10.70
C SER A 30 11.10 28.66 -11.96
N LEU A 31 10.81 29.26 -13.11
CA LEU A 31 11.24 28.84 -14.45
C LEU A 31 12.78 28.92 -14.67
N SER A 32 13.60 29.06 -13.62
CA SER A 32 15.07 29.17 -13.76
C SER A 32 15.75 27.80 -13.67
N GLY A 33 16.54 27.44 -14.69
CA GLY A 33 17.37 26.23 -14.74
C GLY A 33 18.48 26.15 -13.68
N GLU A 34 18.60 27.16 -12.82
CA GLU A 34 19.58 27.29 -11.73
C GLU A 34 19.42 26.18 -10.66
N TYR A 35 18.20 25.72 -10.40
CA TYR A 35 17.96 24.63 -9.45
C TYR A 35 18.45 23.26 -9.96
N GLY A 36 18.56 23.08 -11.29
CA GLY A 36 19.20 21.90 -11.87
C GLY A 36 20.69 21.85 -11.54
N LEU A 37 21.37 23.00 -11.64
CA LEU A 37 22.80 23.13 -11.33
C LEU A 37 23.08 22.85 -9.84
N MET A 38 22.22 23.30 -8.94
CA MET A 38 22.38 23.03 -7.50
C MET A 38 22.22 21.55 -7.14
N ARG A 39 21.40 20.79 -7.88
CA ARG A 39 21.24 19.33 -7.66
C ARG A 39 22.49 18.56 -8.06
N ASP A 40 23.04 18.89 -9.23
CA ASP A 40 24.29 18.30 -9.70
C ASP A 40 25.45 18.67 -8.76
N GLU A 41 25.53 19.91 -8.31
CA GLU A 41 26.52 20.35 -7.32
C GLU A 41 26.39 19.56 -6.01
N ALA A 42 25.16 19.32 -5.51
CA ALA A 42 24.96 18.50 -4.32
C ALA A 42 25.49 17.07 -4.50
N TYR A 43 25.24 16.45 -5.66
CA TYR A 43 25.83 15.15 -6.01
C TYR A 43 27.36 15.22 -6.05
N CYS A 44 27.93 16.16 -6.80
CA CYS A 44 29.37 16.34 -6.94
C CYS A 44 30.07 16.55 -5.59
N GLN A 45 29.50 17.36 -4.70
CA GLN A 45 30.03 17.57 -3.35
C GLN A 45 30.03 16.28 -2.53
N VAL A 46 28.94 15.50 -2.54
CA VAL A 46 28.89 14.23 -1.80
C VAL A 46 29.86 13.20 -2.38
N LEU A 47 29.92 13.06 -3.70
CA LEU A 47 30.86 12.17 -4.38
C LEU A 47 32.32 12.54 -4.09
N LYS A 48 32.64 13.83 -4.10
CA LYS A 48 33.96 14.36 -3.73
C LYS A 48 34.30 14.01 -2.29
N GLN A 49 33.36 14.17 -1.35
CA GLN A 49 33.60 13.88 0.07
C GLN A 49 33.71 12.37 0.36
N ASN A 50 33.18 11.50 -0.49
CA ASN A 50 33.31 10.05 -0.35
C ASN A 50 34.58 9.51 -1.01
N SER A 51 34.98 10.09 -2.15
CA SER A 51 36.15 9.65 -2.92
C SER A 51 37.46 9.97 -2.21
N GLY A 52 38.21 8.93 -1.81
CA GLY A 52 39.49 9.11 -1.11
C GLY A 52 39.34 9.82 0.23
N ASN A 53 38.24 9.61 0.96
CA ASN A 53 37.98 10.25 2.25
C ASN A 53 39.10 9.93 3.27
N THR A 54 39.85 10.96 3.68
CA THR A 54 40.94 10.88 4.68
C THR A 54 40.54 11.47 6.04
N SER A 55 39.24 11.56 6.34
CA SER A 55 38.77 12.13 7.61
C SER A 55 39.25 11.29 8.79
N SER A 56 39.61 11.96 9.89
CA SER A 56 39.90 11.30 11.17
C SER A 56 38.64 10.74 11.85
N LYS A 57 37.46 11.06 11.34
CA LYS A 57 36.18 10.52 11.81
C LYS A 57 35.85 9.24 11.05
N THR A 58 35.85 8.11 11.74
CA THR A 58 35.59 6.76 11.16
C THR A 58 34.26 6.67 10.44
N GLU A 59 33.23 7.38 10.93
CA GLU A 59 31.88 7.37 10.36
C GLU A 59 31.67 8.35 9.20
N SER A 60 32.66 9.19 8.87
CA SER A 60 32.51 10.27 7.88
C SER A 60 32.09 9.73 6.51
N CYS A 61 32.85 8.76 5.98
CA CYS A 61 32.56 8.16 4.68
C CYS A 61 31.21 7.43 4.67
N GLN A 62 30.88 6.68 5.73
CA GLN A 62 29.59 5.99 5.84
C GLN A 62 28.41 6.98 5.86
N ARG A 63 28.55 8.10 6.57
CA ARG A 63 27.56 9.19 6.59
C ARG A 63 27.43 9.87 5.22
N GLY A 64 28.54 10.03 4.49
CA GLY A 64 28.49 10.54 3.12
C GLY A 64 27.74 9.61 2.16
N TRP A 65 27.90 8.31 2.28
CA TRP A 65 27.10 7.33 1.54
C TRP A 65 25.61 7.36 1.91
N ARG A 66 25.28 7.52 3.19
CA ARG A 66 23.89 7.72 3.65
C ARG A 66 23.29 9.00 3.07
N LEU A 67 24.08 10.06 2.94
CA LEU A 67 23.64 11.30 2.30
C LEU A 67 23.40 11.09 0.80
N LEU A 68 24.26 10.35 0.10
CA LEU A 68 24.05 10.00 -1.31
C LEU A 68 22.78 9.14 -1.50
N TYR A 69 22.54 8.20 -0.60
CA TYR A 69 21.32 7.39 -0.58
C TYR A 69 20.06 8.24 -0.43
N ILE A 70 20.10 9.27 0.43
CA ILE A 70 19.03 10.25 0.54
C ILE A 70 18.91 11.03 -0.78
N LEU A 71 19.98 11.65 -1.30
CA LEU A 71 19.89 12.47 -2.52
C LEU A 71 19.29 11.72 -3.72
N THR A 72 19.70 10.45 -3.91
CA THR A 72 19.21 9.59 -5.00
C THR A 72 17.73 9.26 -4.95
N ALA A 73 17.07 9.39 -3.78
CA ALA A 73 15.63 9.21 -3.65
C ALA A 73 14.81 10.48 -3.95
N TYR A 74 15.44 11.66 -3.91
CA TYR A 74 14.75 12.95 -3.97
C TYR A 74 15.05 13.73 -5.26
N TYR A 75 16.22 13.55 -5.88
CA TYR A 75 16.63 14.36 -7.02
C TYR A 75 17.10 13.55 -8.20
N LYS A 76 16.57 13.89 -9.38
CA LYS A 76 17.20 13.56 -10.66
C LYS A 76 18.47 14.41 -10.79
N CYS A 77 19.59 13.80 -11.18
CA CYS A 77 20.73 14.53 -11.74
C CYS A 77 20.42 14.95 -13.18
N SER A 78 21.20 15.88 -13.72
CA SER A 78 21.11 16.25 -15.14
C SER A 78 21.54 15.08 -16.04
N GLU A 79 21.12 15.12 -17.31
CA GLU A 79 21.58 14.15 -18.30
C GLU A 79 23.11 14.23 -18.54
N ALA A 80 23.74 15.38 -18.25
CA ALA A 80 25.19 15.51 -18.33
C ALA A 80 25.91 14.76 -17.20
N LEU A 81 25.41 14.84 -15.95
CA LEU A 81 26.02 14.17 -14.80
C LEU A 81 25.67 12.68 -14.72
N LYS A 82 24.48 12.30 -15.18
CA LYS A 82 23.93 10.94 -15.11
C LYS A 82 24.89 9.81 -15.50
N PRO A 83 25.59 9.82 -16.66
CA PRO A 83 26.50 8.74 -17.01
C PRO A 83 27.64 8.58 -16.01
N TYR A 84 28.17 9.68 -15.47
CA TYR A 84 29.26 9.66 -14.48
C TYR A 84 28.76 9.15 -13.12
N LEU A 85 27.58 9.59 -12.67
CA LEU A 85 26.99 9.14 -11.41
C LEU A 85 26.67 7.63 -11.46
N LEU A 86 26.07 7.15 -12.55
CA LEU A 86 25.79 5.73 -12.73
C LEU A 86 27.07 4.90 -12.81
N LYS A 87 28.08 5.37 -13.55
CA LYS A 87 29.38 4.70 -13.63
C LYS A 87 30.04 4.59 -12.25
N TYR A 88 30.05 5.67 -11.48
CA TYR A 88 30.58 5.67 -10.12
C TYR A 88 29.87 4.64 -9.22
N LEU A 89 28.53 4.64 -9.20
CA LEU A 89 27.76 3.69 -8.41
C LEU A 89 28.03 2.23 -8.84
N HIS A 90 28.07 1.99 -10.15
CA HIS A 90 28.35 0.68 -10.71
C HIS A 90 29.75 0.17 -10.34
N ASP A 91 30.77 1.01 -10.45
CA ASP A 91 32.15 0.65 -10.14
C ASP A 91 32.31 0.29 -8.65
N VAL A 92 31.65 1.01 -7.75
CA VAL A 92 31.63 0.68 -6.32
C VAL A 92 30.89 -0.63 -6.05
N CYS A 93 29.77 -0.89 -6.76
CA CYS A 93 29.06 -2.17 -6.65
C CYS A 93 29.90 -3.37 -7.12
N ALA A 94 30.67 -3.19 -8.20
CA ALA A 94 31.45 -4.26 -8.82
C ALA A 94 32.80 -4.52 -8.13
N SER A 95 33.31 -3.57 -7.34
CA SER A 95 34.63 -3.64 -6.71
C SER A 95 34.66 -4.67 -5.56
N PRO A 96 35.39 -5.80 -5.69
CA PRO A 96 35.47 -6.81 -4.63
C PRO A 96 36.12 -6.27 -3.36
N GLY A 97 35.57 -6.59 -2.19
CA GLY A 97 36.15 -6.21 -0.89
C GLY A 97 35.95 -4.75 -0.47
N VAL A 98 35.27 -3.93 -1.29
CA VAL A 98 34.98 -2.54 -0.94
C VAL A 98 33.78 -2.47 0.01
N HIS A 99 33.99 -1.82 1.17
CA HIS A 99 32.88 -1.38 2.02
C HIS A 99 31.92 -0.53 1.17
N PHE A 100 30.60 -0.59 1.39
CA PHE A 100 29.55 0.21 0.69
C PHE A 100 28.92 -0.36 -0.60
N GLN A 101 29.27 -1.56 -1.08
CA GLN A 101 28.60 -2.19 -2.24
C GLN A 101 27.06 -2.19 -2.14
N GLY A 102 26.52 -2.55 -0.96
CA GLY A 102 25.08 -2.63 -0.72
C GLY A 102 24.38 -1.26 -0.80
N ILE A 103 24.97 -0.21 -0.20
CA ILE A 103 24.38 1.13 -0.26
C ILE A 103 24.55 1.77 -1.63
N ALA A 104 25.64 1.47 -2.36
CA ALA A 104 25.80 1.91 -3.75
C ALA A 104 24.70 1.32 -4.66
N LYS A 105 24.39 0.01 -4.50
CA LYS A 105 23.29 -0.65 -5.24
C LYS A 105 21.93 -0.02 -4.90
N ALA A 106 21.71 0.29 -3.63
CA ALA A 106 20.48 0.94 -3.19
C ALA A 106 20.37 2.38 -3.74
N CYS A 107 21.47 3.14 -3.80
CA CYS A 107 21.51 4.46 -4.45
C CYS A 107 21.17 4.35 -5.95
N GLU A 108 21.69 3.35 -6.64
CA GLU A 108 21.38 3.11 -8.05
C GLU A 108 19.89 2.80 -8.27
N GLN A 109 19.32 1.93 -7.44
CA GLN A 109 17.90 1.59 -7.48
C GLN A 109 17.01 2.81 -7.20
N ASN A 110 17.33 3.60 -6.16
CA ASN A 110 16.66 4.85 -5.86
C ASN A 110 16.70 5.81 -7.05
N LEU A 111 17.88 6.02 -7.65
CA LEU A 111 18.03 6.93 -8.77
C LEU A 111 17.19 6.50 -9.98
N ARG A 112 17.15 5.19 -10.29
CA ARG A 112 16.28 4.65 -11.35
C ARG A 112 14.81 4.95 -11.08
N LYS A 113 14.34 4.72 -9.84
CA LYS A 113 12.96 5.04 -9.41
C LYS A 113 12.68 6.53 -9.51
N THR A 114 13.61 7.36 -9.06
CA THR A 114 13.49 8.82 -9.11
C THR A 114 13.41 9.33 -10.55
N PHE A 115 14.16 8.75 -11.49
CA PHE A 115 14.01 9.05 -12.92
C PHE A 115 12.63 8.66 -13.45
N GLN A 116 12.14 7.48 -13.09
CA GLN A 116 10.88 6.90 -13.57
C GLN A 116 9.62 7.58 -13.01
N TYR A 117 9.63 7.89 -11.72
CA TYR A 117 8.44 8.35 -10.98
C TYR A 117 8.52 9.80 -10.50
N GLY A 118 9.68 10.46 -10.65
CA GLY A 118 9.97 11.72 -9.96
C GLY A 118 10.62 11.47 -8.60
N GLY A 119 11.19 12.48 -7.97
CA GLY A 119 11.75 12.30 -6.62
C GLY A 119 10.70 12.45 -5.54
N ARG A 120 10.97 11.88 -4.36
CA ARG A 120 10.13 12.06 -3.17
C ARG A 120 9.81 13.52 -2.89
N ALA A 121 8.61 13.75 -2.40
CA ALA A 121 8.08 15.08 -2.12
C ALA A 121 8.29 15.51 -0.67
N GLU A 122 8.05 14.59 0.27
CA GLU A 122 8.13 14.85 1.69
C GLU A 122 9.49 14.45 2.24
N HIS A 123 10.07 15.34 3.04
CA HIS A 123 11.33 15.05 3.72
C HIS A 123 11.18 13.85 4.67
N PRO A 124 12.24 13.07 4.90
CA PRO A 124 12.14 11.91 5.75
C PRO A 124 11.83 12.37 7.19
N ASN A 125 10.84 11.73 7.82
CA ASN A 125 10.53 12.04 9.21
C ASN A 125 11.67 11.59 10.15
N GLY A 126 11.63 12.00 11.42
CA GLY A 126 12.71 11.71 12.36
C GLY A 126 12.99 10.22 12.57
N MET A 127 11.96 9.36 12.49
CA MET A 127 12.13 7.90 12.60
C MET A 127 12.72 7.30 11.33
N GLU A 128 12.25 7.72 10.17
CA GLU A 128 12.79 7.31 8.87
C GLU A 128 14.27 7.67 8.78
N LEU A 129 14.63 8.93 9.09
CA LEU A 129 16.02 9.38 9.03
C LEU A 129 16.91 8.58 9.99
N LYS A 130 16.48 8.34 11.24
CA LYS A 130 17.21 7.50 12.19
C LYS A 130 17.42 6.08 11.66
N ALA A 131 16.43 5.51 10.98
CA ALA A 131 16.53 4.19 10.38
C ALA A 131 17.53 4.16 9.22
N MET A 132 17.48 5.15 8.31
CA MET A 132 18.45 5.31 7.21
C MET A 132 19.87 5.48 7.75
N LEU A 133 20.03 6.26 8.83
CA LEU A 133 21.30 6.44 9.54
C LEU A 133 21.76 5.20 10.29
N ALA A 134 20.88 4.27 10.62
CA ALA A 134 21.25 2.95 11.13
C ALA A 134 21.55 1.94 10.00
N GLY A 135 21.53 2.37 8.73
CA GLY A 135 21.74 1.49 7.58
C GLY A 135 20.51 0.63 7.21
N ARG A 136 19.33 0.96 7.75
CA ARG A 136 18.08 0.28 7.39
C ARG A 136 17.44 1.01 6.21
N SER A 137 17.26 0.29 5.10
CA SER A 137 16.67 0.81 3.86
C SER A 137 15.21 0.39 3.64
N SER A 138 14.60 -0.31 4.60
CA SER A 138 13.23 -0.82 4.48
C SER A 138 12.48 -0.86 5.80
N LYS A 139 11.15 -0.74 5.72
CA LYS A 139 10.18 -0.86 6.81
C LYS A 139 9.13 -1.92 6.44
N ARG A 140 8.63 -2.68 7.42
CA ARG A 140 7.39 -3.46 7.24
C ARG A 140 6.20 -2.53 7.41
N GLN A 141 5.44 -2.34 6.34
CA GLN A 141 4.25 -1.50 6.32
C GLN A 141 3.00 -2.36 6.36
N LEU A 142 2.09 -2.03 7.27
CA LEU A 142 0.79 -2.68 7.37
C LEU A 142 -0.17 -2.12 6.32
N PHE A 143 -0.79 -3.03 5.58
CA PHE A 143 -1.92 -2.82 4.70
C PHE A 143 -3.12 -3.63 5.21
N LEU A 144 -4.29 -3.01 5.24
CA LEU A 144 -5.53 -3.63 5.66
C LEU A 144 -6.35 -4.04 4.44
N LEU A 145 -6.71 -5.31 4.38
CA LEU A 145 -7.65 -5.86 3.41
C LEU A 145 -9.06 -5.89 4.03
N PRO A 146 -10.11 -5.87 3.20
CA PRO A 146 -11.49 -6.04 3.65
C PRO A 146 -11.68 -7.18 4.67
N GLY A 147 -12.44 -6.88 5.73
CA GLY A 147 -12.62 -7.79 6.88
C GLY A 147 -11.53 -7.69 7.95
N GLY A 148 -10.69 -6.66 7.90
CA GLY A 148 -9.65 -6.42 8.91
C GLY A 148 -8.44 -7.36 8.75
N ILE A 149 -8.24 -7.92 7.56
CA ILE A 149 -7.12 -8.83 7.30
C ILE A 149 -5.85 -8.01 7.19
N GLU A 150 -4.88 -8.31 8.05
CA GLU A 150 -3.59 -7.62 8.09
C GLU A 150 -2.59 -8.24 7.11
N ARG A 151 -1.95 -7.40 6.29
CA ARG A 151 -0.82 -7.79 5.44
C ARG A 151 0.35 -6.84 5.60
N HIS A 152 1.51 -7.41 5.90
CA HIS A 152 2.74 -6.65 6.10
C HIS A 152 3.63 -6.79 4.87
N ILE A 153 3.78 -5.69 4.14
CA ILE A 153 4.62 -5.62 2.95
C ILE A 153 5.92 -4.90 3.27
N LYS A 154 7.02 -5.34 2.67
CA LYS A 154 8.32 -4.66 2.81
C LYS A 154 8.33 -3.43 1.89
N ILE A 155 8.39 -2.25 2.49
CA ILE A 155 8.47 -0.97 1.78
C ILE A 155 9.89 -0.41 1.93
N GLU A 156 10.50 -0.06 0.81
CA GLU A 156 11.80 0.59 0.73
C GLU A 156 11.64 2.11 0.55
N THR A 157 12.72 2.88 0.67
CA THR A 157 12.65 4.36 0.61
C THR A 157 11.95 4.88 -0.66
N CYS A 158 12.14 4.21 -1.80
CA CYS A 158 11.54 4.60 -3.08
C CYS A 158 10.39 3.69 -3.53
N SER A 159 9.75 2.94 -2.62
CA SER A 159 8.60 2.12 -2.97
C SER A 159 7.37 2.98 -3.27
N VAL A 160 6.82 2.81 -4.48
CA VAL A 160 5.60 3.48 -4.92
C VAL A 160 4.36 2.60 -4.72
N ALA A 161 3.17 3.21 -4.74
CA ALA A 161 1.91 2.50 -4.56
C ALA A 161 1.71 1.35 -5.56
N LEU A 162 2.17 1.49 -6.81
CA LEU A 162 2.10 0.43 -7.82
C LEU A 162 2.79 -0.87 -7.35
N GLU A 163 3.99 -0.78 -6.78
CA GLU A 163 4.75 -1.96 -6.35
C GLU A 163 4.05 -2.68 -5.19
N ALA A 164 3.49 -1.91 -4.25
CA ALA A 164 2.70 -2.48 -3.17
C ALA A 164 1.39 -3.11 -3.68
N ILE A 165 0.75 -2.52 -4.69
CA ILE A 165 -0.43 -3.10 -5.37
C ILE A 165 -0.05 -4.40 -6.07
N GLU A 166 1.07 -4.44 -6.79
CA GLU A 166 1.59 -5.64 -7.46
C GLU A 166 1.83 -6.79 -6.47
N GLU A 167 2.50 -6.52 -5.35
CA GLU A 167 2.78 -7.53 -4.33
C GLU A 167 1.49 -8.05 -3.67
N LEU A 168 0.57 -7.16 -3.30
CA LEU A 168 -0.72 -7.54 -2.71
C LEU A 168 -1.62 -8.30 -3.70
N CYS A 169 -1.63 -7.91 -4.97
CA CYS A 169 -2.34 -8.63 -6.03
C CYS A 169 -1.76 -10.04 -6.23
N TYR A 170 -0.44 -10.17 -6.20
CA TYR A 170 0.24 -11.46 -6.29
C TYR A 170 -0.18 -12.39 -5.16
N GLU A 171 -0.25 -11.91 -3.91
CA GLU A 171 -0.70 -12.70 -2.76
C GLU A 171 -2.14 -13.23 -2.90
N ILE A 172 -3.02 -12.46 -3.56
CA ILE A 172 -4.41 -12.87 -3.80
C ILE A 172 -4.60 -13.64 -5.12
N GLY A 173 -3.52 -14.12 -5.74
CA GLY A 173 -3.58 -14.97 -6.94
C GLY A 173 -3.88 -14.22 -8.23
N LEU A 174 -3.57 -12.92 -8.28
CA LEU A 174 -3.73 -12.08 -9.48
C LEU A 174 -2.37 -11.76 -10.07
N HIS A 175 -2.05 -12.43 -11.17
CA HIS A 175 -0.75 -12.33 -11.85
C HIS A 175 -0.82 -11.57 -13.19
N LYS A 176 -2.03 -11.20 -13.62
CA LYS A 176 -2.27 -10.46 -14.86
C LYS A 176 -2.20 -8.96 -14.61
N LEU A 177 -1.51 -8.23 -15.48
CA LEU A 177 -1.32 -6.78 -15.34
C LEU A 177 -2.65 -6.02 -15.39
N GLU A 178 -3.59 -6.50 -16.20
CA GLU A 178 -4.93 -5.92 -16.37
C GLU A 178 -5.73 -5.96 -15.07
N ALA A 179 -5.48 -6.96 -14.20
CA ALA A 179 -6.13 -7.05 -12.91
C ALA A 179 -5.66 -5.91 -11.97
N LEU A 180 -4.42 -5.43 -12.10
CA LEU A 180 -3.85 -4.40 -11.23
C LEU A 180 -4.55 -3.03 -11.36
N ASP A 181 -5.21 -2.76 -12.50
CA ASP A 181 -5.96 -1.52 -12.71
C ASP A 181 -7.25 -1.45 -11.89
N GLU A 182 -7.72 -2.59 -11.39
CA GLU A 182 -8.94 -2.66 -10.59
C GLU A 182 -8.72 -2.45 -9.10
N TYR A 183 -7.47 -2.38 -8.65
CA TYR A 183 -7.11 -2.31 -7.25
C TYR A 183 -6.43 -0.99 -6.92
N ALA A 184 -6.72 -0.50 -5.73
CA ALA A 184 -6.11 0.72 -5.21
C ALA A 184 -5.73 0.53 -3.74
N ILE A 185 -4.61 1.16 -3.39
CA ILE A 185 -4.30 1.49 -2.00
C ILE A 185 -4.98 2.82 -1.70
N CYS A 186 -5.63 2.90 -0.54
CA CYS A 186 -6.26 4.12 -0.05
C CYS A 186 -5.65 4.49 1.30
N VAL A 187 -5.32 5.75 1.49
CA VAL A 187 -5.03 6.28 2.83
C VAL A 187 -6.34 6.62 3.50
N VAL A 188 -6.51 6.10 4.72
CA VAL A 188 -7.71 6.26 5.52
C VAL A 188 -7.35 6.99 6.81
N THR A 189 -7.97 8.14 7.03
CA THR A 189 -7.79 8.97 8.23
C THR A 189 -9.13 9.18 8.94
N ASN A 190 -9.09 9.75 10.15
CA ASN A 190 -10.27 10.11 10.93
C ASN A 190 -11.23 8.93 11.16
N ARG A 191 -10.67 7.77 11.54
CA ARG A 191 -11.43 6.54 11.85
C ARG A 191 -12.36 6.08 10.71
N GLY A 192 -11.93 6.24 9.46
CA GLY A 192 -12.70 5.78 8.30
C GLY A 192 -13.56 6.85 7.63
N GLN A 193 -13.57 8.09 8.12
CA GLN A 193 -14.36 9.17 7.53
C GLN A 193 -13.75 9.68 6.22
N ASN A 194 -12.42 9.73 6.15
CA ASN A 194 -11.70 10.24 4.98
C ASN A 194 -10.95 9.09 4.33
N ILE A 195 -11.33 8.76 3.10
CA ILE A 195 -10.72 7.71 2.29
C ILE A 195 -10.23 8.33 0.99
N CYS A 196 -8.91 8.40 0.81
CA CYS A 196 -8.29 8.95 -0.39
C CYS A 196 -7.53 7.85 -1.13
N PRO A 197 -7.89 7.49 -2.37
CA PRO A 197 -7.11 6.55 -3.17
C PRO A 197 -5.78 7.17 -3.59
N LEU A 198 -4.71 6.39 -3.51
CA LEU A 198 -3.38 6.80 -3.96
C LEU A 198 -3.28 6.66 -5.47
N LYS A 199 -2.56 7.57 -6.10
CA LYS A 199 -2.06 7.40 -7.46
C LYS A 199 -0.97 6.34 -7.45
N LYS A 200 -0.92 5.51 -8.49
CA LYS A 200 0.07 4.42 -8.67
C LYS A 200 1.54 4.87 -8.52
N ARG A 201 1.85 6.13 -8.81
CA ARG A 201 3.21 6.70 -8.77
C ARG A 201 3.56 7.40 -7.44
N GLU A 202 2.62 7.50 -6.49
CA GLU A 202 2.88 8.12 -5.19
C GLU A 202 3.77 7.21 -4.33
N TYR A 203 4.74 7.83 -3.64
CA TYR A 203 5.62 7.13 -2.71
C TYR A 203 4.86 6.83 -1.41
N ILE A 204 4.88 5.57 -0.97
CA ILE A 204 4.16 5.14 0.24
C ILE A 204 4.65 5.88 1.49
N LEU A 205 5.95 6.18 1.56
CA LEU A 205 6.53 6.92 2.70
C LEU A 205 6.19 8.41 2.68
N ASP A 206 5.97 9.03 1.51
CA ASP A 206 5.47 10.40 1.43
C ASP A 206 4.05 10.44 1.99
N VAL A 207 3.17 9.58 1.47
CA VAL A 207 1.77 9.51 1.91
C VAL A 207 1.67 9.20 3.40
N SER A 208 2.49 8.28 3.92
CA SER A 208 2.55 7.95 5.34
C SER A 208 2.98 9.16 6.18
N THR A 209 3.98 9.91 5.72
CA THR A 209 4.47 11.10 6.40
C THR A 209 3.41 12.19 6.44
N GLU A 210 2.75 12.49 5.32
CA GLU A 210 1.64 13.47 5.27
C GLU A 210 0.49 13.06 6.18
N ALA A 211 0.11 11.78 6.13
CA ALA A 211 -0.99 11.25 6.94
C ALA A 211 -0.69 11.34 8.44
N GLU A 212 0.54 11.06 8.87
CA GLU A 212 0.97 11.18 10.27
C GLU A 212 0.83 12.60 10.82
N HIS A 213 1.04 13.63 10.00
CA HIS A 213 0.85 15.03 10.40
C HIS A 213 -0.62 15.40 10.59
N VAL A 214 -1.52 14.81 9.81
CA VAL A 214 -2.96 15.05 9.90
C VAL A 214 -3.59 14.25 11.04
N ASN A 215 -3.25 12.96 11.11
CA ASN A 215 -3.81 12.03 12.08
C ASN A 215 -2.87 10.82 12.27
N SER A 216 -2.31 10.68 13.48
CA SER A 216 -1.42 9.56 13.82
C SER A 216 -2.07 8.18 13.71
N ASN A 217 -3.40 8.09 13.68
CA ASN A 217 -4.17 6.85 13.55
C ASN A 217 -4.63 6.60 12.10
N TYR A 218 -3.82 6.99 11.11
CA TYR A 218 -4.08 6.64 9.72
C TYR A 218 -3.90 5.13 9.47
N SER A 219 -4.48 4.63 8.39
CA SER A 219 -4.27 3.28 7.90
C SER A 219 -4.21 3.25 6.38
N LEU A 220 -3.55 2.24 5.81
CA LEU A 220 -3.50 2.01 4.37
C LEU A 220 -4.39 0.82 4.04
N TRP A 221 -5.42 1.03 3.23
CA TRP A 221 -6.38 0.00 2.86
C TRP A 221 -6.15 -0.44 1.42
N PHE A 222 -6.06 -1.74 1.18
CA PHE A 222 -6.02 -2.31 -0.15
C PHE A 222 -7.40 -2.86 -0.51
N ARG A 223 -7.98 -2.39 -1.61
CA ARG A 223 -9.34 -2.78 -2.03
C ARG A 223 -9.48 -2.82 -3.54
N ARG A 224 -10.45 -3.61 -4.00
CA ARG A 224 -10.89 -3.59 -5.39
C ARG A 224 -11.83 -2.39 -5.61
N VAL A 225 -11.49 -1.47 -6.49
CA VAL A 225 -12.27 -0.26 -6.77
C VAL A 225 -13.04 -0.32 -8.08
N ILE A 226 -12.65 -1.22 -8.99
CA ILE A 226 -13.32 -1.45 -10.28
C ILE A 226 -13.64 -2.95 -10.40
N TRP A 227 -14.82 -3.28 -10.93
CA TRP A 227 -15.34 -4.65 -11.00
C TRP A 227 -15.67 -5.04 -12.44
N THR A 228 -14.67 -5.04 -13.33
CA THR A 228 -14.82 -5.38 -14.75
C THR A 228 -14.33 -6.78 -15.10
N GLN A 229 -13.25 -7.24 -14.48
CA GLN A 229 -12.69 -8.57 -14.69
C GLN A 229 -13.47 -9.63 -13.90
N PRO A 230 -13.59 -10.87 -14.41
CA PRO A 230 -14.20 -11.94 -13.65
C PRO A 230 -13.41 -12.22 -12.37
N LEU A 231 -14.12 -12.66 -11.33
CA LEU A 231 -13.48 -13.08 -10.08
C LEU A 231 -12.70 -14.38 -10.28
N ASN A 232 -11.54 -14.46 -9.60
CA ASN A 232 -10.79 -15.71 -9.44
C ASN A 232 -11.19 -16.35 -8.10
N PHE A 233 -11.64 -17.60 -8.14
CA PHE A 233 -12.07 -18.35 -6.95
C PHE A 233 -11.05 -19.38 -6.45
N ASP A 234 -9.85 -19.42 -7.03
CA ASP A 234 -8.82 -20.41 -6.66
C ASP A 234 -8.05 -20.02 -5.39
N ASN A 235 -7.94 -18.71 -5.11
CA ASN A 235 -7.16 -18.18 -3.99
C ASN A 235 -8.07 -17.82 -2.81
N GLU A 236 -7.87 -18.49 -1.66
CA GLU A 236 -8.70 -18.31 -0.46
C GLU A 236 -8.64 -16.90 0.14
N LEU A 237 -7.46 -16.26 0.09
CA LEU A 237 -7.29 -14.88 0.56
C LEU A 237 -8.06 -13.91 -0.33
N GLY A 238 -7.96 -14.05 -1.65
CA GLY A 238 -8.70 -13.27 -2.63
C GLY A 238 -10.20 -13.40 -2.44
N VAL A 239 -10.71 -14.63 -2.39
CA VAL A 239 -12.14 -14.90 -2.16
C VAL A 239 -12.63 -14.32 -0.84
N THR A 240 -11.86 -14.48 0.24
CA THR A 240 -12.21 -13.91 1.54
C THR A 240 -12.21 -12.39 1.52
N MET A 241 -11.21 -11.77 0.88
CA MET A 241 -11.12 -10.32 0.71
C MET A 241 -12.33 -9.79 -0.07
N HIS A 242 -12.65 -10.37 -1.23
CA HIS A 242 -13.78 -9.94 -2.05
C HIS A 242 -15.11 -10.12 -1.32
N TYR A 243 -15.30 -11.26 -0.66
CA TYR A 243 -16.49 -11.52 0.15
C TYR A 243 -16.68 -10.45 1.23
N ASN A 244 -15.63 -10.16 2.01
CA ASN A 244 -15.68 -9.15 3.07
C ASN A 244 -15.89 -7.73 2.53
N GLN A 245 -15.54 -7.47 1.27
CA GLN A 245 -15.77 -6.17 0.64
C GLN A 245 -17.21 -6.01 0.16
N VAL A 246 -17.81 -7.06 -0.39
CA VAL A 246 -19.16 -7.05 -0.98
C VAL A 246 -20.25 -7.22 0.09
N PHE A 247 -19.99 -8.04 1.10
CA PHE A 247 -20.95 -8.43 2.13
C PHE A 247 -21.67 -7.25 2.81
N PRO A 248 -20.98 -6.18 3.27
CA PRO A 248 -21.66 -5.06 3.92
C PRO A 248 -22.64 -4.33 3.00
N ASP A 249 -22.30 -4.23 1.71
CA ASP A 249 -23.13 -3.54 0.72
C ASP A 249 -24.32 -4.41 0.28
N TYR A 250 -24.15 -5.73 0.29
CA TYR A 250 -25.26 -6.69 0.19
C TYR A 250 -26.26 -6.55 1.34
N LEU A 251 -25.81 -6.48 2.59
CA LEU A 251 -26.72 -6.32 3.74
C LEU A 251 -27.46 -4.98 3.75
N LYS A 252 -26.86 -3.92 3.19
CA LYS A 252 -27.54 -2.63 2.95
C LYS A 252 -28.57 -2.68 1.83
N GLY A 253 -28.63 -3.78 1.07
CA GLY A 253 -29.53 -3.97 -0.06
C GLY A 253 -29.06 -3.32 -1.35
N LEU A 254 -27.78 -2.95 -1.49
CA LEU A 254 -27.29 -2.22 -2.67
C LEU A 254 -27.25 -3.08 -3.95
N PHE A 255 -27.30 -4.40 -3.82
CA PHE A 255 -27.38 -5.35 -4.94
C PHE A 255 -28.80 -5.85 -5.22
N ASN A 256 -29.79 -5.42 -4.43
CA ASN A 256 -31.17 -5.85 -4.58
C ASN A 256 -32.02 -4.70 -5.13
N VAL A 257 -32.71 -4.95 -6.25
CA VAL A 257 -33.78 -4.07 -6.72
C VAL A 257 -35.09 -4.63 -6.18
N VAL A 258 -35.87 -3.80 -5.47
CA VAL A 258 -37.22 -4.17 -4.99
C VAL A 258 -38.24 -3.25 -5.64
N PRO A 259 -38.74 -3.58 -6.85
CA PRO A 259 -39.76 -2.78 -7.51
C PRO A 259 -41.02 -2.70 -6.63
N GLN A 260 -41.48 -1.48 -6.32
CA GLN A 260 -42.74 -1.24 -5.61
C GLN A 260 -42.86 -1.88 -4.21
N GLY A 261 -41.74 -2.19 -3.55
CA GLY A 261 -41.73 -2.76 -2.19
C GLY A 261 -42.24 -4.20 -2.11
N LYS A 262 -42.37 -4.91 -3.24
CA LYS A 262 -42.72 -6.33 -3.28
C LYS A 262 -41.55 -7.13 -3.86
N ALA A 263 -40.98 -8.02 -3.05
CA ALA A 263 -40.00 -8.98 -3.52
C ALA A 263 -40.70 -10.16 -4.23
N SER A 264 -40.11 -10.63 -5.33
CA SER A 264 -40.60 -11.84 -6.01
C SER A 264 -40.27 -13.09 -5.18
N GLU A 265 -41.02 -14.18 -5.39
CA GLU A 265 -40.72 -15.45 -4.70
C GLU A 265 -39.31 -15.97 -5.05
N GLN A 266 -38.87 -15.79 -6.29
CA GLN A 266 -37.51 -16.12 -6.73
C GLN A 266 -36.46 -15.32 -5.96
N GLN A 267 -36.69 -14.03 -5.73
CA GLN A 267 -35.77 -13.17 -4.97
C GLN A 267 -35.69 -13.61 -3.50
N LEU A 268 -36.82 -13.97 -2.89
CA LEU A 268 -36.83 -14.48 -1.51
C LEU A 268 -36.06 -15.81 -1.41
N GLN A 269 -36.24 -16.71 -2.38
CA GLN A 269 -35.49 -17.97 -2.44
C GLN A 269 -33.98 -17.71 -2.59
N GLN A 270 -33.57 -16.84 -3.52
CA GLN A 270 -32.17 -16.46 -3.70
C GLN A 270 -31.57 -15.89 -2.41
N VAL A 271 -32.25 -14.95 -1.76
CA VAL A 271 -31.78 -14.34 -0.51
C VAL A 271 -31.67 -15.35 0.63
N SER A 272 -32.58 -16.32 0.71
CA SER A 272 -32.48 -17.40 1.70
C SER A 272 -31.33 -18.36 1.43
N LYS A 273 -31.00 -18.61 0.15
CA LYS A 273 -29.82 -19.38 -0.24
C LYS A 273 -28.53 -18.62 0.10
N LEU A 274 -28.47 -17.33 -0.22
CA LEU A 274 -27.35 -16.46 0.15
C LEU A 274 -27.15 -16.40 1.67
N ALA A 275 -28.22 -16.42 2.47
CA ALA A 275 -28.13 -16.48 3.92
C ALA A 275 -27.55 -17.80 4.44
N ALA A 276 -27.93 -18.93 3.83
CA ALA A 276 -27.34 -20.23 4.14
C ALA A 276 -25.84 -20.27 3.79
N LEU A 277 -25.45 -19.71 2.63
CA LEU A 277 -24.05 -19.56 2.24
C LEU A 277 -23.25 -18.70 3.23
N GLN A 278 -23.83 -17.59 3.71
CA GLN A 278 -23.20 -16.73 4.73
C GLN A 278 -22.97 -17.48 6.05
N HIS A 279 -23.94 -18.29 6.50
CA HIS A 279 -23.77 -19.12 7.70
C HIS A 279 -22.63 -20.12 7.54
N ARG A 280 -22.59 -20.81 6.39
CA ARG A 280 -21.51 -21.76 6.07
C ARG A 280 -20.15 -21.08 5.93
N ALA A 281 -20.11 -19.85 5.39
CA ALA A 281 -18.90 -19.04 5.23
C ALA A 281 -18.26 -18.62 6.56
N LYS A 282 -19.04 -18.58 7.66
CA LYS A 282 -18.55 -18.41 9.04
C LYS A 282 -18.01 -19.71 9.66
N ASP A 283 -17.95 -20.79 8.88
CA ASP A 283 -17.59 -22.15 9.30
C ASP A 283 -18.53 -22.78 10.33
N LEU A 284 -19.80 -22.36 10.31
CA LEU A 284 -20.83 -22.90 11.21
C LEU A 284 -21.55 -24.07 10.52
N ILE A 285 -21.63 -25.20 11.24
CA ILE A 285 -22.18 -26.48 10.73
C ILE A 285 -23.58 -26.76 11.30
N TYR A 286 -23.95 -26.08 12.40
CA TYR A 286 -25.27 -26.21 12.99
C TYR A 286 -26.33 -25.43 12.18
N LEU A 287 -27.60 -25.56 12.57
CA LEU A 287 -28.69 -24.82 11.92
C LEU A 287 -28.77 -23.39 12.45
N PRO A 288 -28.86 -22.37 11.59
CA PRO A 288 -28.81 -20.98 12.01
C PRO A 288 -29.98 -20.66 12.95
N THR A 289 -29.67 -19.88 13.97
CA THR A 289 -30.65 -19.29 14.88
C THR A 289 -31.39 -18.13 14.22
N PHE A 290 -32.51 -17.73 14.81
CA PHE A 290 -33.26 -16.57 14.35
C PHE A 290 -32.40 -15.29 14.29
N HIS A 291 -31.56 -15.06 15.30
CA HIS A 291 -30.69 -13.89 15.36
C HIS A 291 -29.65 -13.90 14.24
N GLU A 292 -29.06 -15.06 13.95
CA GLU A 292 -28.10 -15.19 12.85
C GLU A 292 -28.76 -14.96 11.49
N VAL A 293 -29.96 -15.51 11.26
CA VAL A 293 -30.71 -15.25 10.03
C VAL A 293 -30.94 -13.75 9.85
N GLN A 294 -31.33 -13.04 10.92
CA GLN A 294 -31.53 -11.59 10.86
C GLN A 294 -30.27 -10.82 10.42
N GLU A 295 -29.06 -11.29 10.79
CA GLU A 295 -27.80 -10.69 10.35
C GLU A 295 -27.46 -10.98 8.88
N TYR A 296 -28.04 -12.01 8.28
CA TYR A 296 -27.72 -12.45 6.92
C TYR A 296 -28.68 -11.90 5.84
N ILE A 297 -29.85 -11.39 6.25
CA ILE A 297 -30.85 -10.87 5.33
C ILE A 297 -30.66 -9.35 5.16
N PRO A 298 -30.70 -8.82 3.92
CA PRO A 298 -30.69 -7.39 3.69
C PRO A 298 -31.82 -6.67 4.43
N THR A 299 -31.52 -5.53 5.04
CA THR A 299 -32.46 -4.83 5.95
C THR A 299 -33.78 -4.46 5.28
N GLN A 300 -33.74 -4.16 3.99
CA GLN A 300 -34.91 -3.82 3.16
C GLN A 300 -35.86 -5.01 2.92
N LEU A 301 -35.32 -6.24 2.92
CA LEU A 301 -36.07 -7.46 2.61
C LEU A 301 -36.56 -8.18 3.86
N PHE A 302 -35.85 -8.02 4.98
CA PHE A 302 -36.17 -8.73 6.21
C PHE A 302 -37.64 -8.50 6.65
N GLY A 303 -38.12 -7.26 6.56
CA GLY A 303 -39.49 -6.89 6.92
C GLY A 303 -40.60 -7.32 5.94
N LEU A 304 -40.25 -7.86 4.77
CA LEU A 304 -41.23 -8.28 3.75
C LEU A 304 -41.83 -9.67 4.01
N GLN A 305 -41.22 -10.46 4.90
CA GLN A 305 -41.67 -11.80 5.24
C GLN A 305 -41.74 -11.99 6.75
N ARG A 306 -42.50 -12.99 7.19
CA ARG A 306 -42.51 -13.37 8.60
C ARG A 306 -41.16 -13.95 8.99
N HIS A 307 -40.68 -13.57 10.17
CA HIS A 307 -39.49 -14.09 10.83
C HIS A 307 -39.32 -15.63 10.72
N GLN A 308 -40.36 -16.38 11.05
CA GLN A 308 -40.34 -17.84 10.99
C GLN A 308 -40.19 -18.38 9.55
N GLN A 309 -40.72 -17.65 8.57
CA GLN A 309 -40.65 -18.05 7.18
C GLN A 309 -39.22 -17.91 6.64
N TRP A 310 -38.52 -16.84 7.00
CA TRP A 310 -37.08 -16.71 6.72
C TRP A 310 -36.28 -17.87 7.33
N LEU A 311 -36.49 -18.15 8.61
CA LEU A 311 -35.78 -19.25 9.29
C LEU A 311 -36.01 -20.60 8.59
N ASN A 312 -37.26 -20.91 8.22
CA ASN A 312 -37.60 -22.14 7.51
C ASN A 312 -36.91 -22.21 6.14
N MET A 313 -36.94 -21.14 5.35
CA MET A 313 -36.32 -21.08 4.02
C MET A 313 -34.79 -21.22 4.09
N VAL A 314 -34.15 -20.55 5.04
CA VAL A 314 -32.70 -20.67 5.24
C VAL A 314 -32.33 -22.09 5.69
N THR A 315 -33.09 -22.67 6.63
CA THR A 315 -32.89 -24.04 7.10
C THR A 315 -33.02 -25.08 5.98
N GLN A 316 -33.95 -24.88 5.04
CA GLN A 316 -34.08 -25.74 3.86
C GLN A 316 -32.83 -25.65 2.97
N ASN A 317 -32.31 -24.45 2.71
CA ASN A 317 -31.09 -24.26 1.93
C ASN A 317 -29.83 -24.76 2.63
N MET A 318 -29.81 -24.84 3.97
CA MET A 318 -28.67 -25.37 4.74
C MET A 318 -28.30 -26.80 4.32
N GLN A 319 -29.28 -27.64 3.98
CA GLN A 319 -29.02 -29.02 3.53
C GLN A 319 -28.17 -29.08 2.26
N GLN A 320 -28.29 -28.07 1.39
CA GLN A 320 -27.55 -28.02 0.12
C GLN A 320 -26.13 -27.47 0.31
N VAL A 321 -25.94 -26.54 1.25
CA VAL A 321 -24.64 -25.87 1.47
C VAL A 321 -23.78 -26.55 2.53
N GLN A 322 -24.33 -27.48 3.32
CA GLN A 322 -23.60 -28.12 4.43
C GLN A 322 -22.31 -28.81 3.98
N ALA A 323 -22.29 -29.40 2.78
CA ALA A 323 -21.13 -30.09 2.22
C ALA A 323 -20.03 -29.15 1.71
N LEU A 324 -20.30 -27.85 1.56
CA LEU A 324 -19.32 -26.88 1.07
C LEU A 324 -18.25 -26.61 2.13
N THR A 325 -17.09 -26.11 1.72
CA THR A 325 -16.12 -25.47 2.62
C THR A 325 -16.48 -23.98 2.80
N PRO A 326 -15.94 -23.28 3.83
CA PRO A 326 -16.12 -21.83 3.96
C PRO A 326 -15.67 -21.07 2.72
N HIS A 327 -14.55 -21.48 2.11
CA HIS A 327 -14.06 -20.93 0.85
C HIS A 327 -15.07 -21.08 -0.29
N GLN A 328 -15.58 -22.30 -0.50
CA GLN A 328 -16.59 -22.58 -1.52
C GLN A 328 -17.89 -21.80 -1.28
N ALA A 329 -18.31 -21.67 -0.02
CA ALA A 329 -19.50 -20.90 0.35
C ALA A 329 -19.34 -19.41 0.02
N LYS A 330 -18.18 -18.81 0.33
CA LYS A 330 -17.86 -17.42 -0.04
C LYS A 330 -17.78 -17.24 -1.56
N ALA A 331 -17.18 -18.19 -2.28
CA ALA A 331 -17.07 -18.15 -3.73
C ALA A 331 -18.45 -18.23 -4.41
N GLN A 332 -19.31 -19.15 -3.97
CA GLN A 332 -20.69 -19.24 -4.47
C GLN A 332 -21.51 -17.99 -4.13
N PHE A 333 -21.38 -17.45 -2.91
CA PHE A 333 -22.04 -16.19 -2.54
C PHE A 333 -21.65 -15.05 -3.48
N LEU A 334 -20.34 -14.86 -3.72
CA LEU A 334 -19.85 -13.84 -4.64
C LEU A 334 -20.36 -14.06 -6.07
N GLY A 335 -20.34 -15.31 -6.53
CA GLY A 335 -20.83 -15.69 -7.85
C GLY A 335 -22.32 -15.49 -8.05
N GLU A 336 -23.14 -15.43 -6.99
CA GLU A 336 -24.58 -15.17 -7.08
C GLU A 336 -24.95 -13.69 -6.87
N VAL A 337 -24.10 -12.91 -6.20
CA VAL A 337 -24.36 -11.49 -5.89
C VAL A 337 -23.85 -10.56 -6.99
N LEU A 338 -22.77 -10.94 -7.67
CA LEU A 338 -22.08 -10.10 -8.66
C LEU A 338 -22.37 -10.48 -10.12
N THR A 339 -23.18 -11.51 -10.36
CA THR A 339 -23.75 -11.85 -11.68
C THR A 339 -25.17 -11.37 -11.77
#